data_AF-X0WVR8-F1
#
_entry.id   AF-X0WVR8-F1
#
_cell.length_a   1.000
_cell.length_b   1.000
_cell.length_c   1.000
_cell.angle_alpha   90.00
_cell.angle_beta   90.00
_cell.angle_gamma   90.00
#
_symmetry.space_group_name_H-M   'P 1'
#
loop_
_entity.id
_entity.type
_entity.pdbx_description
1 polymer ?
#
loop_
_entity_poly.entity_id
_entity_poly.type
_entity_poly.pdbx_seq_one_letter_code
_entity_poly.pdbx_strand_id
1 'polypeptide(L)'
;MPNEKEEAKEYVIRAVKDKNIKLINLWFTDILGFLKSFSIAPRELETALMDGVGFDGSSIEGFARIDESDMLTLPDPTTFQILPWSLPERPVARMFCDILRPGGQPFEGDPRYVLKRNLKKATDQGYSFNVGPELEYFYFQNAGGTNTLDEGGYFDLTPPDMASDLRMETILILEQMGINVQYSHHEVATSQHEIDLHYTDALT
;
A
#
# COMPACT_ATOMS: atom_id res chain seq x y z
N MET A 1 9.23 6.71 -17.08
CA MET A 1 9.11 7.44 -18.38
C MET A 1 7.81 7.05 -19.09
N PRO A 2 7.28 7.78 -20.08
CA PRO A 2 6.01 7.42 -20.75
C PRO A 2 5.95 5.97 -21.26
N ASN A 3 7.09 5.44 -21.71
CA ASN A 3 7.21 4.05 -22.19
C ASN A 3 6.99 2.99 -21.08
N GLU A 4 7.40 3.29 -19.85
CA GLU A 4 7.34 2.36 -18.71
C GLU A 4 5.91 2.17 -18.19
N LYS A 5 5.09 3.24 -18.21
CA LYS A 5 3.69 3.14 -17.79
C LYS A 5 2.86 2.34 -18.80
N GLU A 6 3.11 2.48 -20.09
CA GLU A 6 2.41 1.68 -21.11
C GLU A 6 2.81 0.20 -21.04
N GLU A 7 4.11 -0.09 -20.92
CA GLU A 7 4.59 -1.46 -20.68
C GLU A 7 3.97 -2.07 -19.40
N ALA A 8 3.86 -1.28 -18.33
CA ALA A 8 3.20 -1.71 -17.10
C ALA A 8 1.69 -2.00 -17.32
N LYS A 9 0.97 -1.16 -18.07
CA LYS A 9 -0.45 -1.42 -18.40
C LYS A 9 -0.62 -2.74 -19.14
N GLU A 10 0.17 -2.96 -20.18
CA GLU A 10 0.14 -4.20 -20.96
C GLU A 10 0.45 -5.42 -20.08
N TYR A 11 1.46 -5.29 -19.21
CA TYR A 11 1.80 -6.31 -18.23
C TYR A 11 0.62 -6.63 -17.31
N VAL A 12 -0.01 -5.61 -16.72
CA VAL A 12 -1.11 -5.78 -15.76
C VAL A 12 -2.32 -6.45 -16.40
N ILE A 13 -2.71 -6.02 -17.61
CA ILE A 13 -3.83 -6.63 -18.36
C ILE A 13 -3.57 -8.12 -18.60
N ARG A 14 -2.36 -8.46 -19.05
CA ARG A 14 -1.96 -9.86 -19.25
C ARG A 14 -1.92 -10.64 -17.93
N ALA A 15 -1.31 -10.09 -16.88
CA ALA A 15 -1.18 -10.74 -15.58
C ALA A 15 -2.54 -11.05 -14.95
N VAL A 16 -3.49 -10.11 -15.03
CA VAL A 16 -4.87 -10.28 -14.54
C VAL A 16 -5.56 -11.45 -15.21
N LYS A 17 -5.38 -11.60 -16.54
CA LYS A 17 -5.92 -12.71 -17.31
C LYS A 17 -5.23 -14.04 -16.98
N ASP A 18 -3.90 -14.07 -17.07
CA ASP A 18 -3.11 -15.30 -16.92
C ASP A 18 -3.21 -15.90 -15.51
N LYS A 19 -3.31 -15.03 -14.49
CA LYS A 19 -3.46 -15.42 -13.09
C LYS A 19 -4.93 -15.55 -12.66
N ASN A 20 -5.88 -15.36 -13.57
CA ASN A 20 -7.32 -15.51 -13.33
C ASN A 20 -7.80 -14.69 -12.11
N ILE A 21 -7.29 -13.46 -11.99
CA ILE A 21 -7.62 -12.53 -10.90
C ILE A 21 -9.13 -12.30 -10.87
N LYS A 22 -9.73 -12.39 -9.68
CA LYS A 22 -11.19 -12.25 -9.49
C LYS A 22 -11.61 -10.84 -9.19
N LEU A 23 -10.80 -10.12 -8.43
CA LEU A 23 -11.03 -8.74 -8.03
C LEU A 23 -9.71 -7.97 -8.03
N ILE A 24 -9.81 -6.69 -8.36
CA ILE A 24 -8.69 -5.76 -8.33
C ILE A 24 -9.05 -4.65 -7.36
N ASN A 25 -8.33 -4.56 -6.26
CA ASN A 25 -8.51 -3.52 -5.25
C ASN A 25 -7.78 -2.25 -5.69
N LEU A 26 -8.53 -1.15 -5.73
CA LEU A 26 -8.01 0.17 -6.01
C LEU A 26 -7.74 0.86 -4.66
N TRP A 27 -6.46 0.98 -4.31
CA TRP A 27 -5.99 1.49 -3.03
C TRP A 27 -5.62 2.97 -3.11
N PHE A 28 -5.97 3.73 -2.09
CA PHE A 28 -5.53 5.12 -1.93
C PHE A 28 -5.49 5.49 -0.45
N THR A 29 -4.93 6.64 -0.10
CA THR A 29 -4.80 7.07 1.30
C THR A 29 -5.60 8.34 1.56
N ASP A 30 -6.23 8.44 2.73
CA ASP A 30 -6.81 9.70 3.19
C ASP A 30 -5.75 10.59 3.85
N ILE A 31 -6.14 11.80 4.27
CA ILE A 31 -5.21 12.77 4.86
C ILE A 31 -4.63 12.33 6.21
N LEU A 32 -5.27 11.37 6.88
CA LEU A 32 -4.82 10.81 8.16
C LEU A 32 -3.86 9.62 7.96
N GLY A 33 -3.63 9.24 6.70
CA GLY A 33 -2.79 8.10 6.34
C GLY A 33 -3.53 6.76 6.36
N PHE A 34 -4.85 6.74 6.54
CA PHE A 34 -5.59 5.49 6.47
C PHE A 34 -5.73 5.03 5.03
N LEU A 35 -5.41 3.75 4.81
CA LEU A 35 -5.65 3.09 3.54
C LEU A 35 -7.15 2.93 3.30
N LYS A 36 -7.60 3.38 2.13
CA LYS A 36 -8.96 3.22 1.61
C LYS A 36 -8.92 2.32 0.39
N SER A 37 -10.04 1.65 0.12
CA SER A 37 -10.12 0.72 -1.00
C SER A 37 -11.56 0.55 -1.47
N PHE A 38 -11.70 0.29 -2.76
CA PHE A 38 -12.85 -0.41 -3.35
C PHE A 38 -12.35 -1.37 -4.44
N SER A 39 -13.21 -2.25 -4.94
CA SER A 39 -12.80 -3.30 -5.87
C SER A 39 -13.51 -3.15 -7.22
N ILE A 40 -12.77 -3.44 -8.30
CA ILE A 40 -13.33 -3.57 -9.64
C ILE A 40 -13.22 -5.02 -10.13
N ALA A 41 -14.13 -5.39 -11.03
CA ALA A 41 -14.04 -6.65 -11.75
C ALA A 41 -13.00 -6.55 -12.88
N PRO A 42 -12.33 -7.64 -13.29
CA PRO A 42 -11.34 -7.64 -14.37
C PRO A 42 -11.83 -7.00 -15.69
N ARG A 43 -13.13 -7.12 -16.00
CA ARG A 43 -13.75 -6.52 -17.20
C ARG A 43 -13.74 -4.99 -17.21
N GLU A 44 -13.57 -4.34 -16.07
CA GLU A 44 -13.50 -2.88 -15.93
C GLU A 44 -12.05 -2.36 -15.97
N LEU A 45 -11.05 -3.24 -15.97
CA LEU A 45 -9.65 -2.89 -15.80
C LEU A 45 -9.13 -1.93 -16.88
N GLU A 46 -9.41 -2.22 -18.14
CA GLU A 46 -8.91 -1.41 -19.26
C GLU A 46 -9.46 0.02 -19.18
N THR A 47 -10.78 0.17 -18.98
CA THR A 47 -11.42 1.47 -18.76
C THR A 47 -10.83 2.16 -17.54
N ALA A 48 -10.65 1.46 -16.41
CA ALA A 48 -10.08 2.03 -15.20
C ALA A 48 -8.65 2.56 -15.42
N LEU A 49 -7.82 1.88 -16.21
CA LEU A 49 -6.45 2.31 -16.53
C LEU A 49 -6.38 3.50 -17.52
N MET A 50 -7.44 3.75 -18.28
CA MET A 50 -7.53 4.84 -19.25
C MET A 50 -8.22 6.08 -18.66
N ASP A 51 -9.41 5.88 -18.12
CA ASP A 51 -10.34 6.96 -17.73
C ASP A 51 -10.41 7.16 -16.21
N GLY A 52 -9.85 6.23 -15.43
CA GLY A 52 -10.04 6.17 -13.98
C GLY A 52 -11.41 5.61 -13.59
N VAL A 53 -11.69 5.59 -12.28
CA VAL A 53 -12.96 5.12 -11.72
C VAL A 53 -13.55 6.18 -10.80
N GLY A 54 -14.81 6.54 -11.04
CA GLY A 54 -15.54 7.48 -10.20
C GLY A 54 -15.82 6.94 -8.80
N PHE A 55 -15.68 7.79 -7.79
CA PHE A 55 -16.04 7.49 -6.40
C PHE A 55 -16.52 8.74 -5.66
N ASP A 56 -17.24 8.53 -4.55
CA ASP A 56 -17.71 9.60 -3.67
C ASP A 56 -16.63 10.04 -2.67
N GLY A 57 -15.99 11.18 -2.93
CA GLY A 57 -14.96 11.80 -2.10
C GLY A 57 -15.50 12.41 -0.80
N SER A 58 -16.81 12.62 -0.67
CA SER A 58 -17.40 13.22 0.53
C SER A 58 -17.33 12.31 1.76
N SER A 59 -17.17 11.00 1.53
CA SER A 59 -17.01 9.99 2.57
C SER A 59 -15.55 9.77 2.99
N ILE A 60 -14.61 10.54 2.43
CA ILE A 60 -13.18 10.45 2.75
C ILE A 60 -12.75 11.66 3.56
N GLU A 61 -12.18 11.41 4.74
CA GLU A 61 -11.72 12.48 5.62
C GLU A 61 -10.70 13.37 4.92
N GLY A 62 -10.94 14.68 4.97
CA GLY A 62 -10.06 15.68 4.38
C GLY A 62 -10.15 15.88 2.87
N PHE A 63 -10.95 15.08 2.14
CA PHE A 63 -11.01 15.19 0.67
C PHE A 63 -11.98 16.28 0.20
N ALA A 64 -13.13 16.53 0.86
CA ALA A 64 -13.98 17.70 0.55
C ALA A 64 -15.09 17.97 1.58
N ARG A 65 -15.56 19.23 1.65
CA ARG A 65 -16.83 19.61 2.30
C ARG A 65 -17.93 19.66 1.24
N ILE A 66 -18.78 18.64 1.15
CA ILE A 66 -20.12 18.57 0.51
C ILE A 66 -20.22 18.93 -1.00
N ASP A 67 -19.43 19.86 -1.54
CA ASP A 67 -19.54 20.39 -2.91
C ASP A 67 -18.61 19.72 -3.95
N GLU A 68 -17.79 18.74 -3.53
CA GLU A 68 -16.89 17.97 -4.42
C GLU A 68 -17.05 16.46 -4.18
N SER A 69 -18.28 15.93 -4.29
CA SER A 69 -18.55 14.50 -4.09
C SER A 69 -17.89 13.65 -5.17
N ASP A 70 -17.90 14.08 -6.42
CA ASP A 70 -17.48 13.23 -7.52
C ASP A 70 -15.97 13.39 -7.74
N MET A 71 -15.22 12.33 -7.46
CA MET A 71 -13.77 12.27 -7.64
C MET A 71 -13.41 11.05 -8.49
N LEU A 72 -12.20 11.03 -9.07
CA LEU A 72 -11.71 9.91 -9.87
C LEU A 72 -10.49 9.29 -9.19
N THR A 73 -10.45 7.96 -9.11
CA THR A 73 -9.21 7.22 -8.84
C THR A 73 -8.60 6.77 -10.16
N LEU A 74 -7.32 7.06 -10.37
CA LEU A 74 -6.56 6.59 -11.52
C LEU A 74 -5.54 5.55 -11.05
N PRO A 75 -5.71 4.26 -11.35
CA PRO A 75 -4.77 3.21 -10.94
C PRO A 75 -3.38 3.41 -11.55
N ASP A 76 -2.36 3.25 -10.72
CA ASP A 76 -0.95 3.26 -11.13
C ASP A 76 -0.49 1.82 -11.41
N PRO A 77 -0.36 1.40 -12.69
CA PRO A 77 -0.06 0.03 -13.06
C PRO A 77 1.32 -0.43 -12.59
N THR A 78 2.23 0.51 -12.31
CA THR A 78 3.57 0.20 -11.76
C THR A 78 3.49 -0.35 -10.33
N THR A 79 2.36 -0.17 -9.66
CA THR A 79 2.11 -0.63 -8.29
C THR A 79 1.26 -1.91 -8.24
N PHE A 80 1.11 -2.62 -9.35
CA PHE A 80 0.33 -3.85 -9.38
C PHE A 80 0.97 -4.94 -8.53
N GLN A 81 0.19 -5.52 -7.61
CA GLN A 81 0.64 -6.62 -6.77
C GLN A 81 -0.49 -7.62 -6.57
N ILE A 82 -0.19 -8.91 -6.66
CA ILE A 82 -1.12 -9.97 -6.26
C ILE A 82 -1.03 -10.11 -4.74
N LEU A 83 -2.18 -10.15 -4.07
CA LEU A 83 -2.24 -10.25 -2.62
C LEU A 83 -1.97 -11.69 -2.18
N PRO A 84 -0.87 -11.97 -1.46
CA PRO A 84 -0.47 -13.34 -1.12
C PRO A 84 -1.43 -14.04 -0.16
N TRP A 85 -2.18 -13.28 0.65
CA TRP A 85 -3.22 -13.81 1.55
C TRP A 85 -4.56 -14.06 0.85
N SER A 86 -4.68 -13.78 -0.45
CA SER A 86 -5.89 -14.13 -1.20
C SER A 86 -5.97 -15.65 -1.41
N LEU A 87 -7.19 -16.19 -1.42
CA LEU A 87 -7.40 -17.62 -1.60
C LEU A 87 -6.94 -18.05 -3.00
N PRO A 88 -6.22 -19.18 -3.16
CA PRO A 88 -5.72 -19.63 -4.46
C PRO A 88 -6.79 -19.77 -5.55
N GLU A 89 -8.02 -20.14 -5.18
CA GLU A 89 -9.16 -20.25 -6.08
C GLU A 89 -9.83 -18.91 -6.42
N ARG A 90 -9.52 -17.85 -5.65
CA ARG A 90 -10.06 -16.49 -5.79
C ARG A 90 -8.95 -15.45 -5.63
N PRO A 91 -7.93 -15.45 -6.50
CA PRO A 91 -6.81 -14.53 -6.36
C PRO A 91 -7.26 -13.08 -6.52
N VAL A 92 -6.73 -12.20 -5.68
CA VAL A 92 -7.04 -10.77 -5.65
C VAL A 92 -5.74 -10.00 -5.89
N ALA A 93 -5.82 -8.96 -6.70
CA ALA A 93 -4.71 -8.03 -6.90
C ALA A 93 -5.04 -6.65 -6.35
N ARG A 94 -4.02 -5.79 -6.19
CA ARG A 94 -4.16 -4.39 -5.84
C ARG A 94 -3.35 -3.49 -6.77
N MET A 95 -3.77 -2.24 -6.87
CA MET A 95 -2.97 -1.12 -7.38
C MET A 95 -3.26 0.10 -6.52
N PHE A 96 -2.23 0.90 -6.24
CA PHE A 96 -2.42 2.24 -5.71
C PHE A 96 -2.98 3.15 -6.80
N CYS A 97 -3.78 4.12 -6.40
CA CYS A 97 -4.40 5.11 -7.27
C CYS A 97 -3.93 6.51 -6.91
N ASP A 98 -3.80 7.33 -7.95
CA ASP A 98 -3.79 8.79 -7.79
C ASP A 98 -5.24 9.29 -7.75
N ILE A 99 -5.49 10.34 -6.98
CA ILE A 99 -6.81 10.96 -6.92
C ILE A 99 -6.86 12.17 -7.84
N LEU A 100 -7.88 12.24 -8.68
CA LEU A 100 -8.09 13.32 -9.63
C LEU A 100 -9.44 13.99 -9.38
N ARG A 101 -9.50 15.29 -9.70
CA ARG A 101 -10.75 16.05 -9.82
C ARG A 101 -11.51 15.62 -11.08
N PRO A 102 -12.83 15.90 -11.15
CA PRO A 102 -13.56 15.86 -12.41
C PRO A 102 -12.82 16.69 -13.48
N GLY A 103 -12.58 16.09 -14.64
CA GLY A 103 -11.75 16.69 -15.71
C GLY A 103 -10.28 16.25 -15.69
N GLY A 104 -9.88 15.37 -14.77
CA GLY A 104 -8.61 14.64 -14.82
C GLY A 104 -7.40 15.37 -14.24
N GLN A 105 -7.59 16.55 -13.65
CA GLN A 105 -6.50 17.24 -12.94
C GLN A 105 -6.21 16.56 -11.59
N PRO A 106 -4.94 16.42 -11.17
CA PRO A 106 -4.61 15.87 -9.87
C PRO A 106 -5.28 16.62 -8.72
N PHE A 107 -5.82 15.87 -7.76
CA PHE A 107 -6.36 16.44 -6.54
C PHE A 107 -5.23 16.86 -5.61
N GLU A 108 -5.23 18.12 -5.19
CA GLU A 108 -4.13 18.69 -4.40
C GLU A 108 -4.04 18.15 -2.97
N GLY A 109 -5.14 17.61 -2.45
CA GLY A 109 -5.24 16.97 -1.13
C GLY A 109 -4.86 15.49 -1.11
N ASP A 110 -4.56 14.89 -2.27
CA ASP A 110 -4.05 13.52 -2.34
C ASP A 110 -2.63 13.44 -1.73
N PRO A 111 -2.44 12.69 -0.63
CA PRO A 111 -1.13 12.54 0.01
C PRO A 111 -0.05 12.03 -0.96
N ARG A 112 -0.40 11.11 -1.86
CA ARG A 112 0.53 10.55 -2.85
C ARG A 112 0.94 11.60 -3.88
N TYR A 113 0.01 12.45 -4.31
CA TYR A 113 0.32 13.58 -5.20
C TYR A 113 1.17 14.66 -4.52
N VAL A 114 0.92 14.94 -3.24
CA VAL A 114 1.76 15.85 -2.43
C VAL A 114 3.21 15.35 -2.41
N LEU A 115 3.42 14.04 -2.19
CA LEU A 115 4.75 13.44 -2.24
C LEU A 115 5.38 13.58 -3.63
N LYS A 116 4.67 13.21 -4.71
CA LYS A 116 5.13 13.35 -6.11
C LYS A 116 5.62 14.77 -6.42
N ARG A 117 4.89 15.80 -5.99
CA ARG A 117 5.27 17.21 -6.20
C ARG A 117 6.57 17.57 -5.48
N ASN A 118 6.78 17.07 -4.26
CA ASN A 118 7.99 17.35 -3.49
C ASN A 118 9.20 16.59 -4.03
N LEU A 119 9.03 15.33 -4.43
CA LEU A 119 10.08 14.55 -5.09
C LEU A 119 10.53 15.24 -6.38
N LYS A 120 9.60 15.74 -7.19
CA LYS A 120 9.93 16.52 -8.38
C LYS A 120 10.81 17.74 -8.05
N LYS A 121 10.47 18.51 -7.01
CA LYS A 121 11.28 19.66 -6.59
C LYS A 121 12.70 19.27 -6.15
N ALA A 122 12.84 18.11 -5.51
CA ALA A 122 14.15 17.57 -5.12
C ALA A 122 14.97 17.16 -6.37
N THR A 123 14.34 16.45 -7.31
CA THR A 123 14.97 16.04 -8.57
C THR A 123 15.36 17.23 -9.44
N ASP A 124 14.53 18.28 -9.52
CA ASP A 124 14.84 19.52 -10.26
C ASP A 124 16.08 20.24 -9.69
N GLN A 125 16.42 19.97 -8.42
CA GLN A 125 17.65 20.46 -7.76
C GLN A 125 18.82 19.48 -7.86
N GLY A 126 18.66 18.33 -8.52
CA GLY A 126 19.68 17.30 -8.68
C GLY A 126 19.77 16.28 -7.55
N TYR A 127 18.76 16.21 -6.67
CA TYR A 127 18.73 15.24 -5.56
C TYR A 127 17.88 14.01 -5.89
N SER A 128 18.31 12.88 -5.34
CA SER A 128 17.51 11.65 -5.20
C SER A 128 17.09 11.52 -3.73
N PHE A 129 15.89 11.00 -3.48
CA PHE A 129 15.36 10.86 -2.13
C PHE A 129 14.87 9.42 -1.90
N ASN A 130 15.58 8.71 -1.04
CA ASN A 130 15.28 7.33 -0.65
C ASN A 130 14.81 7.30 0.80
N VAL A 131 13.95 6.34 1.13
CA VAL A 131 13.42 6.14 2.48
C VAL A 131 13.63 4.68 2.88
N GLY A 132 14.25 4.47 4.04
CA GLY A 132 14.31 3.18 4.74
C GLY A 132 13.48 3.28 6.01
N PRO A 133 12.26 2.73 6.03
CA PRO A 133 11.40 2.79 7.21
C PRO A 133 11.73 1.68 8.22
N GLU A 134 11.68 2.05 9.49
CA GLU A 134 11.84 1.20 10.67
C GLU A 134 10.46 1.13 11.34
N LEU A 135 9.77 -0.02 11.23
CA LEU A 135 8.36 -0.14 11.61
C LEU A 135 8.23 -0.85 12.95
N GLU A 136 8.10 -0.06 14.01
CA GLU A 136 7.75 -0.57 15.35
C GLU A 136 6.24 -0.76 15.52
N TYR A 137 5.83 -1.86 16.14
CA TYR A 137 4.43 -2.17 16.43
C TYR A 137 4.28 -3.12 17.63
N PHE A 138 3.05 -3.26 18.15
CA PHE A 138 2.72 -4.15 19.25
C PHE A 138 1.83 -5.30 18.79
N TYR A 139 2.06 -6.50 19.33
CA TYR A 139 1.04 -7.56 19.31
C TYR A 139 0.28 -7.60 20.64
N PHE A 140 -1.05 -7.63 20.54
CA PHE A 140 -1.92 -7.78 21.70
C PHE A 140 -2.76 -9.06 21.58
N GLN A 141 -3.20 -9.59 22.72
CA GLN A 141 -4.00 -10.83 22.79
C GLN A 141 -5.30 -10.76 22.01
N ASN A 142 -5.91 -9.58 21.88
CA ASN A 142 -7.12 -9.35 21.09
C ASN A 142 -7.34 -7.85 20.87
N ALA A 143 -8.30 -7.51 20.00
CA ALA A 143 -8.68 -6.13 19.69
C ALA A 143 -9.38 -5.37 20.83
N GLY A 144 -9.73 -6.04 21.93
CA GLY A 144 -10.47 -5.48 23.05
C GLY A 144 -9.62 -4.81 24.13
N GLY A 145 -8.29 -4.90 24.04
CA GLY A 145 -7.39 -4.31 25.03
C GLY A 145 -5.92 -4.43 24.66
N THR A 146 -5.06 -3.91 25.54
CA THR A 146 -3.61 -3.82 25.35
C THR A 146 -2.84 -4.88 26.16
N ASN A 147 -3.46 -6.03 26.40
CA ASN A 147 -2.79 -7.14 27.07
C ASN A 147 -1.77 -7.76 26.11
N THR A 148 -0.51 -7.80 26.51
CA THR A 148 0.62 -8.22 25.69
C THR A 148 0.65 -9.74 25.47
N LEU A 149 1.29 -10.19 24.40
CA LEU A 149 1.43 -11.63 24.09
C LEU A 149 2.58 -12.30 24.83
N ASP A 150 3.62 -11.55 25.13
CA ASP A 150 4.83 -12.02 25.82
C ASP A 150 5.31 -10.99 26.85
N GLU A 151 6.47 -11.26 27.46
CA GLU A 151 7.23 -10.38 28.37
C GLU A 151 8.65 -10.12 27.85
N GLY A 152 8.88 -10.23 26.53
CA GLY A 152 10.20 -10.06 25.93
C GLY A 152 10.74 -8.63 26.01
N GLY A 153 12.06 -8.48 25.88
CA GLY A 153 12.74 -7.21 25.74
C GLY A 153 13.67 -7.16 24.52
N TYR A 154 14.49 -6.12 24.44
CA TYR A 154 15.30 -5.80 23.26
C TYR A 154 16.23 -6.95 22.85
N PHE A 155 16.08 -7.44 21.60
CA PHE A 155 16.79 -8.60 21.04
C PHE A 155 16.63 -9.93 21.79
N ASP A 156 15.66 -10.05 22.70
CA ASP A 156 15.43 -11.32 23.36
C ASP A 156 15.00 -12.40 22.36
N LEU A 157 15.68 -13.55 22.43
CA LEU A 157 15.30 -14.77 21.73
C LEU A 157 14.17 -15.45 22.53
N THR A 158 13.08 -14.74 22.82
CA THR A 158 12.05 -15.22 23.77
C THR A 158 11.34 -16.47 23.23
N PRO A 159 11.29 -17.60 23.96
CA PRO A 159 10.29 -18.64 23.76
C PRO A 159 9.24 -18.62 24.92
N PRO A 160 7.95 -18.99 24.71
CA PRO A 160 7.46 -19.80 23.59
C PRO A 160 6.33 -19.16 22.73
N ASP A 161 6.49 -19.42 21.43
CA ASP A 161 5.47 -19.71 20.39
C ASP A 161 4.71 -18.58 19.69
N MET A 162 4.12 -17.59 20.37
CA MET A 162 3.09 -16.79 19.66
C MET A 162 3.62 -15.65 18.78
N ALA A 163 4.45 -14.76 19.31
CA ALA A 163 4.79 -13.52 18.61
C ALA A 163 5.86 -13.70 17.52
N SER A 164 6.81 -14.62 17.71
CA SER A 164 7.88 -14.88 16.74
C SER A 164 7.36 -15.52 15.45
N ASP A 165 6.40 -16.44 15.54
CA ASP A 165 5.76 -17.04 14.37
C ASP A 165 4.93 -16.01 13.59
N LEU A 166 4.18 -15.15 14.29
CA LEU A 166 3.43 -14.06 13.67
C LEU A 166 4.33 -13.05 12.94
N ARG A 167 5.47 -12.70 13.55
CA ARG A 167 6.46 -11.81 12.93
C ARG A 167 7.11 -12.46 11.72
N MET A 168 7.47 -13.74 11.82
CA MET A 168 7.99 -14.51 10.68
C MET A 168 6.97 -14.61 9.54
N GLU A 169 5.69 -14.87 9.82
CA GLU A 169 4.64 -14.89 8.81
C GLU A 169 4.48 -13.51 8.14
N THR A 170 4.54 -12.43 8.91
CA THR A 170 4.51 -11.05 8.39
C THR A 170 5.67 -10.81 7.42
N ILE A 171 6.89 -11.20 7.79
CA ILE A 171 8.09 -11.08 6.94
C ILE A 171 7.92 -11.88 5.65
N LEU A 172 7.47 -13.13 5.72
CA LEU A 172 7.26 -13.97 4.53
C LEU A 172 6.23 -13.37 3.57
N ILE A 173 5.19 -12.74 4.10
CA ILE A 173 4.19 -12.03 3.29
C ILE A 173 4.76 -10.77 2.64
N LEU A 174 5.56 -9.98 3.36
CA LEU A 174 6.27 -8.82 2.81
C LEU A 174 7.19 -9.22 1.65
N GLU A 175 8.00 -10.27 1.85
CA GLU A 175 8.90 -10.81 0.82
C GLU A 175 8.15 -11.33 -0.41
N GLN A 176 7.00 -11.99 -0.22
CA GLN A 176 6.12 -12.40 -1.33
C GLN A 176 5.52 -11.20 -2.10
N MET A 177 5.44 -10.05 -1.45
CA MET A 177 5.05 -8.78 -2.07
C MET A 177 6.23 -7.99 -2.66
N GLY A 178 7.45 -8.53 -2.61
CA GLY A 178 8.66 -7.86 -3.08
C GLY A 178 9.16 -6.75 -2.16
N ILE A 179 8.69 -6.72 -0.91
CA ILE A 179 9.14 -5.78 0.11
C ILE A 179 10.28 -6.44 0.88
N ASN A 180 11.51 -5.98 0.62
CA ASN A 180 12.71 -6.58 1.19
C ASN A 180 12.89 -6.17 2.66
N VAL A 181 12.90 -7.16 3.54
CA VAL A 181 13.15 -6.97 4.97
C VAL A 181 14.66 -7.03 5.24
N GLN A 182 15.17 -6.01 5.95
CA GLN A 182 16.59 -5.92 6.30
C GLN A 182 16.86 -6.63 7.64
N TYR A 183 16.09 -6.29 8.67
CA TYR A 183 16.20 -6.84 10.02
C TYR A 183 14.83 -7.00 10.65
N SER A 184 14.73 -7.86 11.66
CA SER A 184 13.56 -7.93 12.52
C SER A 184 13.94 -8.45 13.90
N HIS A 185 13.37 -7.82 14.93
CA HIS A 185 13.64 -8.19 16.31
C HIS A 185 12.48 -7.84 17.23
N HIS A 186 12.60 -8.34 18.47
CA HIS A 186 11.84 -7.82 19.59
C HIS A 186 12.42 -6.46 20.01
N GLU A 187 11.54 -5.51 20.29
CA GLU A 187 11.91 -4.16 20.70
C GLU A 187 12.00 -4.04 22.24
N VAL A 188 12.25 -2.84 22.77
CA VAL A 188 12.51 -2.62 24.20
C VAL A 188 11.29 -2.90 25.07
N ALA A 189 10.08 -2.52 24.65
CA ALA A 189 8.88 -2.75 25.44
C ALA A 189 8.30 -4.14 25.23
N THR A 190 7.58 -4.62 26.23
CA THR A 190 6.93 -5.92 26.21
C THR A 190 6.00 -6.10 25.01
N SER A 191 6.20 -7.19 24.26
CA SER A 191 5.45 -7.53 23.04
C SER A 191 5.49 -6.44 21.97
N GLN A 192 6.50 -5.57 22.01
CA GLN A 192 6.87 -4.64 20.96
C GLN A 192 7.81 -5.35 19.99
N HIS A 193 7.60 -5.11 18.71
CA HIS A 193 8.37 -5.73 17.64
C HIS A 193 8.71 -4.69 16.59
N GLU A 194 9.78 -4.97 15.85
CA GLU A 194 10.24 -4.11 14.77
C GLU A 194 10.56 -4.95 13.54
N ILE A 195 10.24 -4.36 12.38
CA ILE A 195 10.65 -4.83 11.06
C ILE A 195 11.27 -3.63 10.34
N ASP A 196 12.54 -3.77 10.02
CA ASP A 196 13.29 -2.80 9.22
C ASP A 196 13.20 -3.18 7.75
N LEU A 197 12.83 -2.21 6.91
CA LEU A 197 12.78 -2.42 5.47
C LEU A 197 14.02 -1.83 4.81
N HIS A 198 14.52 -2.51 3.77
CA HIS A 198 15.54 -1.91 2.91
C HIS A 198 15.02 -0.60 2.31
N TYR A 199 15.91 0.39 2.18
CA TYR A 199 15.53 1.64 1.56
C TYR A 199 15.14 1.45 0.08
N THR A 200 14.17 2.23 -0.36
CA THR A 200 13.76 2.34 -1.76
C THR A 200 13.54 3.82 -2.11
N ASP A 201 13.24 4.13 -3.37
CA ASP A 201 12.74 5.47 -3.71
C ASP A 201 11.45 5.75 -2.95
N ALA A 202 11.21 7.00 -2.56
CA ALA A 202 10.14 7.29 -1.61
C ALA A 202 8.71 7.03 -2.12
N LEU A 203 8.49 6.78 -3.41
CA LEU A 203 7.14 6.68 -3.99
C LEU A 203 6.67 5.23 -4.22
N THR A 204 7.61 4.31 -4.48
CA THR A 204 7.30 2.92 -4.87
C THR A 204 7.48 1.92 -3.75
#